data_AF-A0A2S8ZSC2-F1
#
_entry.id   AF-A0A2S8ZSC2-F1
#
_cell.length_a   1.000
_cell.length_b   1.000
_cell.length_c   1.000
_cell.angle_alpha   90.00
_cell.angle_beta   90.00
_cell.angle_gamma   90.00
#
_symmetry.space_group_name_H-M   'P 1'
#
loop_
_entity.id
_entity.type
_entity.pdbx_description
1 polymer ?
#
loop_
_entity_poly.entity_id
_entity_poly.type
_entity_poly.pdbx_seq_one_letter_code
_entity_poly.pdbx_strand_id
1 'polypeptide(L)'
;MKNIIEILDSHLNNYKWKQAEVVIRITPGSMGYESLFFTDENNNEEDFWIDFKEIRILFDRLRESYSKSKDTGNKFNRYKFILSSEGTYSEKYWWDAEQDRQDLLKGAEVFFQWANERMMSMIFEFEKDNNLLPTQYDNDDELEYLSSWDSGVFTFHINDKSELEYKIVLTKDGVERVLEMPLKDYFIDGILEHHKITNTILFDEWRPWNTLKIKSPHTGIPYERVDEFVSYILN
;
A
#
# COMPACT_ATOMS: atom_id res chain seq x y z
N MET A 1 0.07 -27.25 19.46
CA MET A 1 0.88 -26.16 18.87
C MET A 1 0.90 -25.08 19.94
N LYS A 2 2.09 -24.61 20.36
CA LYS A 2 2.26 -23.89 21.63
C LYS A 2 1.61 -22.51 21.60
N ASN A 3 1.05 -22.04 22.71
CA ASN A 3 0.62 -20.65 22.84
C ASN A 3 1.82 -19.73 23.14
N ILE A 4 1.64 -18.41 23.10
CA ILE A 4 2.75 -17.45 23.30
C ILE A 4 3.44 -17.59 24.66
N ILE A 5 2.70 -17.94 25.73
CA ILE A 5 3.26 -18.16 27.07
C ILE A 5 4.20 -19.36 27.03
N GLU A 6 3.74 -20.50 26.51
CA GLU A 6 4.53 -21.73 26.40
C GLU A 6 5.78 -21.56 25.51
N ILE A 7 5.73 -20.66 24.53
CA ILE A 7 6.87 -20.32 23.67
C ILE A 7 7.88 -19.51 24.49
N LEU A 8 7.44 -18.42 25.12
CA LEU A 8 8.31 -17.55 25.92
C LEU A 8 8.97 -18.31 27.07
N ASP A 9 8.21 -19.09 27.84
CA ASP A 9 8.74 -19.92 28.93
C ASP A 9 9.80 -20.91 28.42
N SER A 10 9.59 -21.48 27.23
CA SER A 10 10.53 -22.43 26.63
C SER A 10 11.83 -21.78 26.17
N HIS A 11 11.77 -20.55 25.64
CA HIS A 11 12.95 -19.80 25.19
C HIS A 11 13.73 -19.20 26.37
N LEU A 12 13.03 -18.83 27.44
CA LEU A 12 13.60 -18.14 28.58
C LEU A 12 13.96 -19.07 29.76
N ASN A 13 13.76 -20.38 29.64
CA ASN A 13 13.96 -21.35 30.72
C ASN A 13 15.39 -21.39 31.30
N ASN A 14 16.39 -21.00 30.53
CA ASN A 14 17.79 -20.97 30.95
C ASN A 14 18.25 -19.60 31.45
N TYR A 15 17.36 -18.61 31.42
CA TYR A 15 17.64 -17.24 31.81
C TYR A 15 17.02 -16.93 33.18
N LYS A 16 17.65 -16.01 33.91
CA LYS A 16 17.04 -15.38 35.07
C LYS A 16 16.39 -14.08 34.64
N TRP A 17 15.08 -14.11 34.47
CA TRP A 17 14.32 -13.00 33.90
C TRP A 17 13.16 -12.60 34.81
N LYS A 18 12.75 -11.33 34.71
CA LYS A 18 11.60 -10.76 35.42
C LYS A 18 10.38 -10.66 34.51
N GLN A 19 10.62 -10.20 33.28
CA GLN A 19 9.56 -9.88 32.33
C GLN A 19 10.01 -10.16 30.90
N ALA A 20 9.10 -10.61 30.04
CA ALA A 20 9.28 -10.70 28.61
C ALA A 20 8.24 -9.82 27.92
N GLU A 21 8.65 -9.11 26.88
CA GLU A 21 7.81 -8.20 26.12
C GLU A 21 7.85 -8.57 24.63
N VAL A 22 6.66 -8.70 24.04
CA VAL A 22 6.48 -8.95 22.61
C VAL A 22 5.61 -7.84 22.05
N VAL A 23 6.15 -7.04 21.13
CA VAL A 23 5.39 -6.03 20.40
C VAL A 23 5.31 -6.42 18.93
N ILE A 24 4.09 -6.46 18.40
CA ILE A 24 3.82 -6.81 17.00
C ILE A 24 3.21 -5.61 16.30
N ARG A 25 3.79 -5.24 15.16
CA ARG A 25 3.23 -4.29 14.20
C ARG A 25 2.39 -5.03 13.16
N ILE A 26 1.25 -4.46 12.84
CA ILE A 26 0.32 -4.97 11.83
C ILE A 26 0.08 -3.86 10.80
N THR A 27 0.20 -4.19 9.52
CA THR A 27 -0.20 -3.34 8.40
C THR A 27 -1.16 -4.13 7.51
N PRO A 28 -1.85 -3.49 6.54
CA PRO A 28 -2.67 -4.22 5.57
C PRO A 28 -1.91 -5.30 4.79
N GLY A 29 -0.61 -5.08 4.52
CA GLY A 29 0.22 -5.97 3.70
C GLY A 29 1.19 -6.87 4.48
N SER A 30 1.42 -6.61 5.77
CA SER A 30 2.45 -7.30 6.56
C SER A 30 2.12 -7.36 8.05
N MET A 31 2.78 -8.28 8.75
CA MET A 31 2.76 -8.37 10.20
C MET A 31 4.12 -8.88 10.68
N GLY A 32 4.68 -8.28 11.72
CA GLY A 32 6.01 -8.63 12.20
C GLY A 32 6.28 -8.12 13.62
N TYR A 33 7.36 -8.63 14.22
CA TYR A 33 7.87 -8.07 15.47
C TYR A 33 8.32 -6.63 15.25
N GLU A 34 7.84 -5.75 16.12
CA GLU A 34 8.43 -4.44 16.34
C GLU A 34 9.54 -4.52 17.38
N SER A 35 9.29 -5.27 18.47
CA SER A 35 10.30 -5.59 19.48
C SER A 35 10.01 -6.94 20.13
N LEU A 36 11.08 -7.60 20.57
CA LEU A 36 11.03 -8.86 21.30
C LEU A 36 12.25 -8.95 22.23
N PHE A 37 12.03 -8.73 23.51
CA PHE A 37 13.09 -8.71 24.52
C PHE A 37 12.60 -9.23 25.86
N PHE A 38 13.54 -9.62 26.72
CA PHE A 38 13.26 -9.88 28.13
C PHE A 38 14.11 -8.97 29.02
N THR A 39 13.62 -8.70 30.22
CA THR A 39 14.32 -7.95 31.25
C THR A 39 14.87 -8.91 32.29
N ASP A 40 16.18 -8.86 32.56
CA ASP A 40 16.86 -9.71 33.54
C ASP A 40 16.61 -9.29 35.01
N GLU A 41 17.20 -10.00 35.97
CA GLU A 41 17.11 -9.66 37.40
C GLU A 41 17.75 -8.29 37.75
N ASN A 42 18.66 -7.79 36.90
CA ASN A 42 19.39 -6.54 37.08
C ASN A 42 18.75 -5.35 36.33
N ASN A 43 17.60 -5.57 35.68
CA ASN A 43 16.91 -4.60 34.81
C ASN A 43 17.66 -4.28 33.51
N ASN A 44 18.48 -5.19 33.01
CA ASN A 44 19.00 -5.14 31.65
C ASN A 44 17.98 -5.73 30.68
N GLU A 45 17.85 -5.12 29.50
CA GLU A 45 17.04 -5.65 28.40
C GLU A 45 17.93 -6.47 27.47
N GLU A 46 17.49 -7.68 27.16
CA GLU A 46 18.15 -8.60 26.24
C GLU A 46 17.18 -9.02 25.13
N ASP A 47 17.57 -8.72 23.89
CA ASP A 47 16.84 -9.16 22.71
C ASP A 47 16.99 -10.67 22.52
N PHE A 48 15.93 -11.30 22.03
CA PHE A 48 15.96 -12.69 21.62
C PHE A 48 15.07 -12.91 20.40
N TRP A 49 15.20 -14.08 19.77
CA TRP A 49 14.49 -14.38 18.54
C TRP A 49 13.62 -15.63 18.69
N ILE A 50 12.36 -15.50 18.28
CA ILE A 50 11.43 -16.62 18.13
C ILE A 50 11.12 -16.80 16.65
N ASP A 51 11.34 -18.02 16.15
CA ASP A 51 11.02 -18.36 14.77
C ASP A 51 9.53 -18.17 14.44
N PHE A 52 9.25 -17.62 13.26
CA PHE A 52 7.88 -17.35 12.81
C PHE A 52 6.98 -18.60 12.86
N LYS A 53 7.55 -19.78 12.61
CA LYS A 53 6.82 -21.06 12.68
C LYS A 53 6.29 -21.37 14.08
N GLU A 54 7.02 -20.97 15.12
CA GLU A 54 6.61 -21.22 16.51
C GLU A 54 5.46 -20.31 16.91
N ILE A 55 5.51 -19.03 16.52
CA ILE A 55 4.53 -18.01 16.91
C ILE A 55 3.34 -17.88 15.93
N ARG A 56 3.29 -18.71 14.90
CA ARG A 56 2.29 -18.61 13.81
C ARG A 56 0.84 -18.47 14.30
N ILE A 57 0.46 -19.21 15.35
CA ILE A 57 -0.89 -19.17 15.92
C ILE A 57 -1.26 -17.75 16.38
N LEU A 58 -0.32 -17.05 17.05
CA LEU A 58 -0.55 -15.69 17.50
C LEU A 58 -0.73 -14.76 16.30
N PHE A 59 0.14 -14.88 15.28
CA PHE A 59 0.03 -14.06 14.06
C PHE A 59 -1.29 -14.29 13.32
N ASP A 60 -1.73 -15.55 13.19
CA ASP A 60 -2.99 -15.87 12.54
C ASP A 60 -4.19 -15.30 13.34
N ARG A 61 -4.18 -15.42 14.68
CA ARG A 61 -5.18 -14.80 15.58
C ARG A 61 -5.23 -13.28 15.44
N LEU A 62 -4.06 -12.63 15.43
CA LEU A 62 -3.96 -11.18 15.29
C LEU A 62 -4.45 -10.72 13.92
N ARG A 63 -4.15 -11.48 12.85
CA ARG A 63 -4.56 -11.13 11.48
C ARG A 63 -6.07 -11.19 11.34
N GLU A 64 -6.70 -12.22 11.89
CA GLU A 64 -8.15 -12.34 11.93
C GLU A 64 -8.79 -11.19 12.73
N SER A 65 -8.24 -10.87 13.91
CA SER A 65 -8.74 -9.80 14.78
C SER A 65 -8.59 -8.41 14.15
N TYR A 66 -7.46 -8.16 13.49
CA TYR A 66 -7.21 -6.95 12.72
C TYR A 66 -8.22 -6.81 11.58
N SER A 67 -8.39 -7.87 10.78
CA SER A 67 -9.27 -7.85 9.61
C SER A 67 -10.73 -7.56 9.97
N LYS A 68 -11.18 -8.01 11.15
CA LYS A 68 -12.52 -7.76 11.69
C LYS A 68 -12.71 -6.35 12.27
N SER A 69 -11.64 -5.71 12.72
CA SER A 69 -11.70 -4.44 13.47
C SER A 69 -11.26 -3.21 12.66
N LYS A 70 -10.54 -3.39 11.55
CA LYS A 70 -9.91 -2.31 10.76
C LYS A 70 -10.84 -1.15 10.38
N ASP A 71 -12.13 -1.44 10.15
CA ASP A 71 -13.14 -0.46 9.73
C ASP A 71 -14.04 0.00 10.89
N THR A 72 -13.65 -0.28 12.14
CA THR A 72 -14.44 0.01 13.35
C THR A 72 -13.71 1.01 14.26
N GLY A 73 -14.44 1.60 15.21
CA GLY A 73 -13.84 2.45 16.25
C GLY A 73 -12.85 1.72 17.17
N ASN A 74 -12.84 0.39 17.16
CA ASN A 74 -11.94 -0.46 17.95
C ASN A 74 -10.75 -1.00 17.13
N LYS A 75 -10.42 -0.36 16.01
CA LYS A 75 -9.27 -0.73 15.19
C LYS A 75 -7.96 -0.64 15.97
N PHE A 76 -6.99 -1.45 15.58
CA PHE A 76 -5.63 -1.46 16.13
C PHE A 76 -4.64 -1.81 15.02
N ASN A 77 -3.40 -1.36 15.14
CA ASN A 77 -2.28 -1.75 14.27
C ASN A 77 -1.06 -2.21 15.10
N ARG A 78 -1.21 -2.25 16.43
CA ARG A 78 -0.20 -2.70 17.38
C ARG A 78 -0.79 -3.66 18.40
N TYR A 79 0.01 -4.64 18.76
CA TYR A 79 -0.26 -5.60 19.82
C TYR A 79 0.95 -5.70 20.74
N LYS A 80 0.72 -5.71 22.05
CA LYS A 80 1.75 -5.91 23.06
C LYS A 80 1.33 -7.02 24.00
N PHE A 81 2.23 -7.99 24.16
CA PHE A 81 2.15 -9.03 25.18
C PHE A 81 3.25 -8.81 26.20
N ILE A 82 2.89 -8.85 27.48
CA ILE A 82 3.85 -8.84 28.58
C ILE A 82 3.63 -10.11 29.39
N LEU A 83 4.70 -10.87 29.63
CA LEU A 83 4.72 -12.01 30.55
C LEU A 83 5.69 -11.72 31.68
N SER A 84 5.31 -12.01 32.92
CA SER A 84 6.23 -12.03 34.07
C SER A 84 6.75 -13.44 34.31
N SER A 85 7.92 -13.57 34.95
CA SER A 85 8.45 -14.89 35.34
C SER A 85 7.62 -15.60 36.40
N GLU A 86 6.70 -14.89 37.06
CA GLU A 86 5.69 -15.44 37.97
C GLU A 86 4.45 -16.00 37.22
N GLY A 87 4.42 -15.90 35.89
CA GLY A 87 3.33 -16.41 35.05
C GLY A 87 2.13 -15.45 34.89
N THR A 88 2.15 -14.28 35.53
CA THR A 88 1.16 -13.23 35.25
C THR A 88 1.44 -12.58 33.89
N TYR A 89 0.39 -12.23 33.15
CA TYR A 89 0.53 -11.64 31.82
C TYR A 89 -0.51 -10.55 31.54
N SER A 90 -0.23 -9.71 30.55
CA SER A 90 -1.18 -8.74 30.02
C SER A 90 -1.10 -8.63 28.49
N GLU A 91 -2.23 -8.30 27.88
CA GLU A 91 -2.37 -8.02 26.46
C GLU A 91 -2.87 -6.58 26.26
N LYS A 92 -2.28 -5.84 25.31
CA LYS A 92 -2.75 -4.51 24.92
C LYS A 92 -2.84 -4.41 23.40
N TYR A 93 -3.96 -3.87 22.94
CA TYR A 93 -4.22 -3.52 21.54
C TYR A 93 -4.35 -1.99 21.46
N TRP A 94 -3.67 -1.36 20.50
CA TRP A 94 -3.85 0.07 20.29
C TRP A 94 -3.65 0.46 18.83
N TRP A 95 -4.17 1.64 18.51
CA TRP A 95 -4.01 2.30 17.23
C TRP A 95 -2.91 3.35 17.33
N ASP A 96 -1.87 3.16 16.52
CA ASP A 96 -0.82 4.12 16.26
C ASP A 96 -1.25 4.98 15.06
N ALA A 97 -1.95 6.08 15.35
CA ALA A 97 -2.52 6.97 14.35
C ALA A 97 -1.44 7.71 13.53
N GLU A 98 -0.30 8.01 14.15
CA GLU A 98 0.80 8.69 13.47
C GLU A 98 1.42 7.76 12.44
N GLN A 99 1.72 6.51 12.81
CA GLN A 99 2.28 5.56 11.86
C GLN A 99 1.32 5.27 10.70
N ASP A 100 0.01 5.14 10.97
CA ASP A 100 -0.98 4.96 9.90
C ASP A 100 -1.01 6.15 8.95
N ARG A 101 -0.98 7.37 9.50
CA ARG A 101 -0.92 8.60 8.70
C ARG A 101 0.34 8.65 7.83
N GLN A 102 1.51 8.29 8.37
CA GLN A 102 2.76 8.20 7.61
C GLN A 102 2.71 7.13 6.52
N ASP A 103 2.07 5.99 6.78
CA ASP A 103 1.91 4.92 5.79
C ASP A 103 0.96 5.36 4.65
N LEU A 104 -0.12 6.09 4.97
CA LEU A 104 -1.02 6.69 3.99
C LEU A 104 -0.32 7.76 3.14
N LEU A 105 0.50 8.62 3.76
CA LEU A 105 1.27 9.63 3.05
C LEU A 105 2.23 9.00 2.02
N LYS A 106 3.01 8.00 2.44
CA LYS A 106 3.91 7.27 1.54
C LYS A 106 3.17 6.62 0.38
N GLY A 107 1.98 6.07 0.65
CA GLY A 107 1.10 5.53 -0.39
C GLY A 107 0.65 6.61 -1.38
N ALA A 108 0.22 7.77 -0.87
CA ALA A 108 -0.20 8.91 -1.67
C ALA A 108 0.92 9.46 -2.56
N GLU A 109 2.15 9.54 -2.04
CA GLU A 109 3.34 10.02 -2.76
C GLU A 109 3.66 9.19 -4.01
N VAL A 110 3.41 7.88 -3.98
CA VAL A 110 3.69 6.97 -5.12
C VAL A 110 2.44 6.63 -5.95
N PHE A 111 1.27 7.16 -5.58
CA PHE A 111 0.00 6.81 -6.21
C PHE A 111 -0.02 7.11 -7.72
N PHE A 112 0.59 8.21 -8.15
CA PHE A 112 0.64 8.60 -9.56
C PHE A 112 1.34 7.52 -10.42
N GLN A 113 2.34 6.83 -9.86
CA GLN A 113 3.09 5.80 -10.55
C GLN A 113 2.22 4.57 -10.76
N TRP A 114 1.52 4.14 -9.70
CA TRP A 114 0.51 3.08 -9.81
C TRP A 114 -0.55 3.43 -10.86
N ALA A 115 -1.08 4.65 -10.82
CA ALA A 115 -2.09 5.08 -11.78
C ALA A 115 -1.55 5.06 -13.22
N ASN A 116 -0.33 5.56 -13.42
CA ASN A 116 0.35 5.58 -14.71
C ASN A 116 0.55 4.17 -15.28
N GLU A 117 1.14 3.27 -14.50
CA GLU A 117 1.42 1.88 -14.91
C GLU A 117 0.14 1.11 -15.26
N ARG A 118 -0.91 1.27 -14.44
CA ARG A 118 -2.21 0.65 -14.69
C ARG A 118 -2.85 1.20 -15.95
N MET A 119 -2.76 2.52 -16.19
CA MET A 119 -3.25 3.13 -17.43
C MET A 119 -2.53 2.57 -18.66
N MET A 120 -1.20 2.50 -18.65
CA MET A 120 -0.44 1.94 -19.77
C MET A 120 -0.86 0.49 -20.08
N SER A 121 -1.00 -0.34 -19.04
CA SER A 121 -1.46 -1.73 -19.19
C SER A 121 -2.89 -1.82 -19.72
N MET A 122 -3.82 -1.02 -19.19
CA MET A 122 -5.22 -1.02 -19.66
C MET A 122 -5.32 -0.55 -21.12
N ILE A 123 -4.57 0.48 -21.50
CA ILE A 123 -4.52 0.99 -22.89
C ILE A 123 -4.02 -0.11 -23.82
N PHE A 124 -2.92 -0.78 -23.47
CA PHE A 124 -2.37 -1.85 -24.29
C PHE A 124 -3.38 -2.97 -24.54
N GLU A 125 -3.99 -3.51 -23.48
CA GLU A 125 -4.99 -4.58 -23.62
C GLU A 125 -6.22 -4.11 -24.41
N PHE A 126 -6.72 -2.91 -24.14
CA PHE A 126 -7.85 -2.35 -24.89
C PHE A 126 -7.54 -2.21 -26.37
N GLU A 127 -6.38 -1.66 -26.72
CA GLU A 127 -6.00 -1.45 -28.11
C GLU A 127 -5.70 -2.75 -28.84
N LYS A 128 -5.15 -3.74 -28.14
CA LYS A 128 -4.99 -5.09 -28.67
C LYS A 128 -6.35 -5.72 -29.00
N ASP A 129 -7.27 -5.72 -28.05
CA ASP A 129 -8.61 -6.30 -28.22
C ASP A 129 -9.43 -5.62 -29.33
N ASN A 130 -9.13 -4.35 -29.62
CA ASN A 130 -9.80 -3.55 -30.65
C ASN A 130 -9.01 -3.42 -31.96
N ASN A 131 -7.91 -4.17 -32.14
CA ASN A 131 -7.04 -4.12 -33.33
C ASN A 131 -6.53 -2.71 -33.67
N LEU A 132 -6.20 -1.91 -32.64
CA LEU A 132 -5.64 -0.58 -32.75
C LEU A 132 -4.11 -0.57 -32.62
N LEU A 133 -3.52 -1.67 -32.15
CA LEU A 133 -2.07 -1.84 -32.09
C LEU A 133 -1.51 -2.20 -33.47
N PRO A 134 -0.49 -1.47 -33.97
CA PRO A 134 0.26 -1.93 -35.11
C PRO A 134 0.97 -3.24 -34.77
N THR A 135 1.01 -4.17 -35.71
CA THR A 135 1.70 -5.46 -35.55
C THR A 135 2.72 -5.68 -36.63
N GLN A 136 3.82 -6.34 -36.29
CA GLN A 136 4.80 -6.85 -37.25
C GLN A 136 5.15 -8.29 -36.93
N TYR A 137 5.75 -9.01 -37.88
CA TYR A 137 6.37 -10.30 -37.60
C TYR A 137 7.86 -10.07 -37.36
N ASP A 138 8.40 -10.70 -36.33
CA ASP A 138 9.84 -10.67 -36.04
C ASP A 138 10.62 -11.67 -36.92
N ASN A 139 11.93 -11.81 -36.65
CA ASN A 139 12.80 -12.70 -37.44
C ASN A 139 12.50 -14.20 -37.25
N ASP A 140 11.70 -14.56 -36.23
CA ASP A 140 11.31 -15.93 -35.90
C ASP A 140 9.85 -16.21 -36.33
N ASP A 141 9.27 -15.34 -37.18
CA ASP A 141 7.87 -15.36 -37.62
C ASP A 141 6.85 -15.24 -36.47
N GLU A 142 7.24 -14.64 -35.33
CA GLU A 142 6.34 -14.37 -34.21
C GLU A 142 5.68 -12.99 -34.34
N LEU A 143 4.39 -12.91 -33.99
CA LEU A 143 3.62 -11.66 -34.04
C LEU A 143 4.03 -10.73 -32.89
N GLU A 144 4.68 -9.62 -33.23
CA GLU A 144 5.06 -8.55 -32.32
C GLU A 144 4.05 -7.40 -32.37
N TYR A 145 3.64 -6.91 -31.19
CA TYR A 145 2.81 -5.72 -31.05
C TYR A 145 3.70 -4.49 -30.86
N LEU A 146 3.55 -3.50 -31.74
CA LEU A 146 4.25 -2.23 -31.66
C LEU A 146 3.46 -1.23 -30.81
N SER A 147 4.17 -0.27 -30.22
CA SER A 147 3.53 0.82 -29.49
C SER A 147 2.77 1.77 -30.42
N SER A 148 1.53 2.04 -30.07
CA SER A 148 0.58 2.92 -30.77
C SER A 148 0.64 4.39 -30.29
N TRP A 149 1.50 4.72 -29.32
CA TRP A 149 1.64 6.08 -28.76
C TRP A 149 3.02 6.31 -28.12
N ASP A 150 3.55 7.53 -28.21
CA ASP A 150 4.87 7.90 -27.63
C ASP A 150 4.73 8.59 -26.26
N SER A 151 3.64 9.36 -26.09
CA SER A 151 3.31 10.02 -24.83
C SER A 151 1.81 10.18 -24.64
N GLY A 152 1.37 10.28 -23.39
CA GLY A 152 -0.04 10.35 -23.03
C GLY A 152 -0.32 11.42 -21.98
N VAL A 153 -1.54 11.91 -21.94
CA VAL A 153 -2.06 12.78 -20.89
C VAL A 153 -3.34 12.18 -20.34
N PHE A 154 -3.28 11.74 -19.09
CA PHE A 154 -4.41 11.16 -18.36
C PHE A 154 -4.92 12.22 -17.40
N THR A 155 -6.18 12.60 -17.54
CA THR A 155 -6.84 13.58 -16.68
C THR A 155 -7.99 12.89 -15.96
N PHE A 156 -8.03 13.04 -14.64
CA PHE A 156 -9.02 12.49 -13.73
C PHE A 156 -9.61 13.65 -12.94
N HIS A 157 -10.92 13.87 -13.06
CA HIS A 157 -11.63 14.94 -12.38
C HIS A 157 -12.76 14.36 -11.53
N ILE A 158 -12.87 14.81 -10.28
CA ILE A 158 -13.93 14.40 -9.38
C ILE A 158 -14.94 15.53 -9.33
N ASN A 159 -16.14 15.24 -9.83
CA ASN A 159 -17.20 16.24 -9.96
C ASN A 159 -17.95 16.46 -8.63
N ASP A 160 -18.90 17.39 -8.62
CA ASP A 160 -19.68 17.75 -7.42
C ASP A 160 -20.53 16.60 -6.85
N LYS A 161 -20.74 15.53 -7.62
CA LYS A 161 -21.46 14.32 -7.19
C LYS A 161 -20.51 13.25 -6.65
N SER A 162 -19.22 13.55 -6.52
CA SER A 162 -18.17 12.59 -6.16
C SER A 162 -18.01 11.45 -7.18
N GLU A 163 -18.29 11.73 -8.46
CA GLU A 163 -18.10 10.78 -9.56
C GLU A 163 -16.81 11.13 -10.32
N LEU A 164 -16.14 10.11 -10.87
CA LEU A 164 -14.92 10.28 -11.65
C LEU A 164 -15.25 10.55 -13.13
N GLU A 165 -14.90 11.73 -13.60
CA GLU A 165 -14.79 12.08 -15.00
C GLU A 165 -13.33 11.93 -15.46
N TYR A 166 -13.10 11.49 -16.69
CA TYR A 166 -11.73 11.28 -17.18
C TYR A 166 -11.57 11.58 -18.66
N LYS A 167 -10.32 11.86 -19.05
CA LYS A 167 -9.92 12.06 -20.43
C LYS A 167 -8.53 11.48 -20.66
N ILE A 168 -8.39 10.67 -21.71
CA ILE A 168 -7.15 10.03 -22.13
C ILE A 168 -6.78 10.60 -23.50
N VAL A 169 -5.65 11.31 -23.57
CA VAL A 169 -5.09 11.81 -24.84
C VAL A 169 -3.78 11.09 -25.09
N LEU A 170 -3.63 10.47 -26.25
CA LEU A 170 -2.42 9.77 -26.68
C LEU A 170 -1.82 10.49 -27.87
N THR A 171 -0.50 10.63 -27.87
CA THR A 171 0.26 11.31 -28.93
C THR A 171 1.18 10.31 -29.61
N LYS A 172 1.13 10.24 -30.94
CA LYS A 172 2.07 9.46 -31.77
C LYS A 172 2.61 10.36 -32.87
N ASP A 173 3.93 10.47 -33.02
CA ASP A 173 4.58 11.29 -34.05
C ASP A 173 4.05 12.75 -34.10
N GLY A 174 3.75 13.30 -32.92
CA GLY A 174 3.20 14.66 -32.76
C GLY A 174 1.70 14.80 -33.03
N VAL A 175 0.99 13.72 -33.37
CA VAL A 175 -0.46 13.72 -33.60
C VAL A 175 -1.19 13.20 -32.36
N GLU A 176 -2.11 14.01 -31.84
CA GLU A 176 -2.95 13.65 -30.69
C GLU A 176 -4.24 12.94 -31.10
N ARG A 177 -4.65 11.94 -30.31
CA ARG A 177 -5.98 11.34 -30.36
C ARG A 177 -6.56 11.16 -28.97
N VAL A 178 -7.88 11.29 -28.85
CA VAL A 178 -8.60 10.90 -27.64
C VAL A 178 -8.90 9.41 -27.70
N LEU A 179 -8.63 8.69 -26.61
CA LEU A 179 -8.95 7.28 -26.48
C LEU A 179 -10.20 7.11 -25.61
N GLU A 180 -11.31 6.71 -26.23
CA GLU A 180 -12.58 6.42 -25.58
C GLU A 180 -12.59 5.01 -24.96
N MET A 181 -11.69 4.78 -24.01
CA MET A 181 -11.56 3.51 -23.28
C MET A 181 -12.31 3.58 -21.94
N PRO A 182 -13.17 2.60 -21.60
CA PRO A 182 -13.74 2.51 -20.26
C PRO A 182 -12.67 2.14 -19.22
N LEU A 183 -12.66 2.83 -18.08
CA LEU A 183 -11.82 2.45 -16.94
C LEU A 183 -12.42 1.24 -16.21
N LYS A 184 -11.56 0.43 -15.59
CA LYS A 184 -11.98 -0.70 -14.75
C LYS A 184 -12.44 -0.20 -13.38
N ASP A 185 -13.44 -0.84 -12.77
CA ASP A 185 -14.02 -0.43 -11.47
C ASP A 185 -12.95 -0.25 -10.38
N TYR A 186 -12.02 -1.21 -10.23
CA TYR A 186 -10.95 -1.13 -9.23
C TYR A 186 -10.04 0.10 -9.40
N PHE A 187 -9.88 0.58 -10.64
CA PHE A 187 -9.06 1.74 -10.94
C PHE A 187 -9.80 3.03 -10.55
N ILE A 188 -11.10 3.09 -10.88
CA ILE A 188 -11.99 4.18 -10.46
C ILE A 188 -12.01 4.29 -8.94
N ASP A 189 -12.22 3.17 -8.24
CA ASP A 189 -12.21 3.10 -6.78
C ASP A 189 -10.88 3.59 -6.20
N GLY A 190 -9.75 3.20 -6.80
CA GLY A 190 -8.43 3.65 -6.37
C GLY A 190 -8.23 5.17 -6.49
N ILE A 191 -8.70 5.80 -7.58
CA ILE A 191 -8.65 7.27 -7.74
C ILE A 191 -9.52 7.97 -6.68
N LEU A 192 -10.74 7.48 -6.49
CA LEU A 192 -11.69 8.07 -5.53
C LEU A 192 -11.22 7.92 -4.09
N GLU A 193 -10.65 6.77 -3.73
CA GLU A 193 -10.06 6.50 -2.43
C GLU A 193 -8.85 7.41 -2.17
N HIS A 194 -7.94 7.55 -3.13
CA HIS A 194 -6.79 8.45 -3.03
C HIS A 194 -7.23 9.90 -2.80
N HIS A 195 -8.21 10.38 -3.58
CA HIS A 195 -8.79 11.72 -3.37
C HIS A 195 -9.39 11.88 -1.98
N LYS A 196 -10.18 10.90 -1.53
CA LYS A 196 -10.79 10.93 -0.20
C LYS A 196 -9.72 11.01 0.90
N ILE A 197 -8.70 10.16 0.85
CA ILE A 197 -7.62 10.11 1.85
C ILE A 197 -6.85 11.44 1.87
N THR A 198 -6.42 11.92 0.71
CA THR A 198 -5.59 13.13 0.59
C THR A 198 -6.34 14.40 0.97
N ASN A 199 -7.64 14.51 0.65
CA ASN A 199 -8.45 15.67 1.00
C ASN A 199 -9.09 15.61 2.39
N THR A 200 -8.91 14.53 3.16
CA THR A 200 -9.46 14.41 4.52
C THR A 200 -8.40 14.10 5.56
N ILE A 201 -7.78 12.92 5.51
CA ILE A 201 -6.83 12.43 6.52
C ILE A 201 -5.50 13.16 6.42
N LEU A 202 -5.07 13.46 5.19
CA LEU A 202 -3.77 14.10 4.90
C LEU A 202 -3.92 15.57 4.48
N PHE A 203 -5.06 16.21 4.74
CA PHE A 203 -5.36 17.56 4.24
C PHE A 203 -4.32 18.63 4.61
N ASP A 204 -3.63 18.45 5.74
CA ASP A 204 -2.61 19.35 6.25
C ASP A 204 -1.20 19.08 5.70
N GLU A 205 -0.98 17.95 5.03
CA GLU A 205 0.27 17.59 4.35
C GLU A 205 0.13 17.54 2.82
N TRP A 206 -1.09 17.35 2.32
CA TRP A 206 -1.40 17.22 0.91
C TRP A 206 -2.25 18.39 0.43
N ARG A 207 -1.87 18.98 -0.71
CA ARG A 207 -2.67 20.07 -1.29
C ARG A 207 -4.01 19.52 -1.76
N PRO A 208 -5.14 20.13 -1.37
CA PRO A 208 -6.44 19.72 -1.86
C PRO A 208 -6.50 19.75 -3.38
N TRP A 209 -7.20 18.79 -3.96
CA TRP A 209 -7.36 18.68 -5.40
C TRP A 209 -8.70 18.06 -5.76
N ASN A 210 -9.23 18.42 -6.92
CA ASN A 210 -10.34 17.72 -7.57
C ASN A 210 -9.98 17.29 -9.00
N THR A 211 -8.78 17.62 -9.48
CA THR A 211 -8.23 17.11 -10.73
C THR A 211 -6.80 16.61 -10.57
N LEU A 212 -6.56 15.36 -10.98
CA LEU A 212 -5.24 14.77 -11.15
C LEU A 212 -4.92 14.69 -12.64
N LYS A 213 -3.80 15.25 -13.04
CA LYS A 213 -3.27 15.17 -14.41
C LYS A 213 -1.91 14.47 -14.40
N ILE A 214 -1.77 13.43 -15.22
CA ILE A 214 -0.54 12.66 -15.41
C ILE A 214 -0.13 12.76 -16.88
N LYS A 215 1.04 13.34 -17.14
CA LYS A 215 1.72 13.28 -18.44
C LYS A 215 2.60 12.04 -18.43
N SER A 216 2.21 11.01 -19.16
CA SER A 216 2.94 9.75 -19.25
C SER A 216 3.93 9.80 -20.41
N PRO A 217 5.26 9.86 -20.16
CA PRO A 217 6.20 9.34 -21.14
C PRO A 217 6.00 7.81 -21.16
N HIS A 218 5.84 7.19 -22.32
CA HIS A 218 5.55 5.75 -22.44
C HIS A 218 6.58 4.82 -21.71
N THR A 219 7.71 5.37 -21.26
CA THR A 219 8.79 4.72 -20.52
C THR A 219 8.69 4.82 -18.99
N GLY A 220 7.65 5.45 -18.44
CA GLY A 220 7.46 5.66 -17.00
C GLY A 220 8.01 7.00 -16.49
N ILE A 221 7.51 7.46 -15.33
CA ILE A 221 7.78 8.80 -14.79
C ILE A 221 9.00 8.77 -13.86
N PRO A 222 10.05 9.60 -14.09
CA PRO A 222 11.18 9.70 -13.18
C PRO A 222 10.78 10.36 -11.86
N TYR A 223 11.12 9.73 -10.72
CA TYR A 223 10.76 10.23 -9.39
C TYR A 223 11.31 11.65 -9.11
N GLU A 224 12.53 11.94 -9.56
CA GLU A 224 13.19 13.24 -9.34
C GLU A 224 12.54 14.41 -10.09
N ARG A 225 11.65 14.13 -11.06
CA ARG A 225 11.02 15.14 -11.93
C ARG A 225 9.49 15.04 -11.93
N VAL A 226 8.91 14.43 -10.88
CA VAL A 226 7.46 14.19 -10.76
C VAL A 226 6.62 15.44 -11.05
N ASP A 227 7.03 16.60 -10.53
CA ASP A 227 6.28 17.86 -10.68
C ASP A 227 6.13 18.32 -12.15
N GLU A 228 6.98 17.84 -13.07
CA GLU A 228 6.86 18.17 -14.49
C GLU A 228 5.75 17.34 -15.19
N PHE A 229 5.49 16.15 -14.65
CA PHE A 229 4.60 15.15 -15.23
C PHE A 229 3.26 15.06 -14.50
N VAL A 230 3.24 15.28 -13.20
CA VAL A 230 2.06 15.09 -12.35
C VAL A 230 1.60 16.43 -11.81
N SER A 231 0.30 16.66 -11.86
CA SER A 231 -0.29 17.88 -11.30
C SER A 231 -1.59 17.56 -10.58
N TYR A 232 -1.64 17.96 -9.31
CA TYR A 232 -2.84 17.97 -8.49
C TYR A 232 -3.40 19.39 -8.48
N ILE A 233 -4.61 19.58 -8.99
CA ILE A 233 -5.22 20.89 -9.24
C ILE A 233 -6.54 20.95 -8.46
N LEU A 234 -6.77 22.08 -7.81
CA LEU A 234 -8.07 22.45 -7.26
C LEU A 234 -8.72 23.46 -8.21
N ASN A 235 -9.78 23.04 -8.89
CA ASN A 235 -10.61 23.88 -9.75
C ASN A 235 -11.86 24.36 -9.01
#